data_AF-A0A962W2C9-F1
#
_entry.id   AF-A0A962W2C9-F1
#
_cell.length_a   1.000
_cell.length_b   1.000
_cell.length_c   1.000
_cell.angle_alpha   90.00
_cell.angle_beta   90.00
_cell.angle_gamma   90.00
#
_symmetry.space_group_name_H-M   'P 1'
#
loop_
_entity.id
_entity.type
_entity.pdbx_description
1 polymer ?
#
loop_
_entity_poly.entity_id
_entity_poly.type
_entity_poly.pdbx_seq_one_letter_code
_entity_poly.pdbx_strand_id
1 'polypeptide(L)'
;QQVRFLPPRAGNDGKTAQVSAAVLNPGSYPARLDFRLYRSGNQWRVYDVAANGQSAIVHYRQQLMRQMQQRRMAQMRHMAPPMQRGMPPGAYGPVPMR
;
A
#
# COMPACT_ATOMS: atom_id res chain seq x y z
N GLN A 1 18.14 -7.63 21.91
CA GLN A 1 18.18 -6.57 20.88
C GLN A 1 18.36 -5.22 21.56
N GLN A 2 19.25 -4.36 21.07
CA GLN A 2 19.51 -3.02 21.64
C GLN A 2 19.00 -1.93 20.70
N VAL A 3 18.36 -0.90 21.27
CA VAL A 3 17.78 0.25 20.53
C VAL A 3 18.44 1.53 21.03
N ARG A 4 18.94 2.34 20.10
CA ARG A 4 19.52 3.66 20.38
C ARG A 4 18.70 4.73 19.69
N PHE A 5 18.11 5.63 20.47
CA PHE A 5 17.46 6.81 19.93
C PHE A 5 18.50 7.85 19.52
N LEU A 6 18.27 8.47 18.37
CA LEU A 6 19.04 9.61 17.87
C LEU A 6 18.33 10.90 18.28
N PRO A 7 19.06 12.03 18.35
CA PRO A 7 18.46 13.33 18.66
C PRO A 7 17.24 13.62 17.78
N PRO A 8 16.13 14.10 18.37
CA PRO A 8 14.96 14.52 17.61
C PRO A 8 15.31 15.65 16.65
N ARG A 9 14.77 15.59 15.44
CA ARG A 9 14.87 16.66 14.44
C ARG A 9 13.52 17.33 14.32
N ALA A 10 13.41 18.60 14.70
CA ALA A 10 12.20 19.38 14.53
C ALA A 10 11.98 19.68 13.04
N GLY A 11 10.71 19.71 12.62
CA GLY A 11 10.32 20.20 11.31
C GLY A 11 10.23 21.73 11.29
N ASN A 12 10.23 22.30 10.09
CA ASN A 12 10.25 23.76 9.89
C ASN A 12 8.99 24.47 10.39
N ASP A 13 7.90 23.74 10.60
CA ASP A 13 6.61 24.25 11.04
C ASP A 13 6.47 24.33 12.57
N GLY A 14 7.45 23.82 13.32
CA GLY A 14 7.39 23.71 14.79
C GLY A 14 6.29 22.77 15.31
N LYS A 15 5.57 22.09 14.41
CA LYS A 15 4.44 21.19 14.69
C LYS A 15 4.76 19.75 14.34
N THR A 16 5.83 19.53 13.58
CA THR A 16 6.32 18.20 13.23
C THR A 16 7.70 17.95 13.82
N ALA A 17 8.01 16.68 14.04
CA ALA A 17 9.33 16.24 14.45
C ALA A 17 9.59 14.83 13.91
N GLN A 18 10.86 14.47 13.80
CA GLN A 18 11.29 13.11 13.50
C GLN A 18 12.24 12.63 14.58
N VAL A 19 11.95 11.45 15.14
CA VAL A 19 12.85 10.73 16.04
C VAL A 19 13.32 9.48 15.33
N SER A 20 14.63 9.32 15.18
CA SER A 20 15.22 8.13 14.56
C SER A 20 15.70 7.18 15.65
N ALA A 21 15.48 5.89 15.49
CA ALA A 21 16.01 4.83 16.34
C ALA A 21 16.87 3.89 15.50
N ALA A 22 18.10 3.64 15.96
CA ALA A 22 19.01 2.66 15.39
C ALA A 22 18.96 1.37 16.20
N VAL A 23 18.82 0.24 15.52
CA VAL A 23 18.79 -1.09 16.13
C VAL A 23 20.16 -1.72 15.96
N LEU A 24 20.93 -1.84 17.05
CA LEU A 24 22.37 -2.13 16.98
C LEU A 24 22.73 -3.62 16.88
N ASN A 25 21.76 -4.51 17.09
CA ASN A 25 21.90 -5.95 16.86
C ASN A 25 20.60 -6.50 16.27
N PRO A 26 20.30 -6.16 15.00
CA PRO A 26 19.08 -6.63 14.37
C PRO A 26 19.24 -8.12 14.03
N GLY A 27 18.56 -8.99 14.80
CA GLY A 27 18.41 -10.41 14.42
C GLY A 27 17.57 -10.59 13.15
N SER A 28 16.84 -9.55 12.74
CA SER A 28 16.10 -9.42 11.48
C SER A 28 15.90 -7.94 11.13
N TYR A 29 15.48 -7.66 9.89
CA TYR A 29 15.04 -6.33 9.40
C TYR A 29 14.05 -5.65 10.37
N PRO A 30 14.01 -4.29 10.50
CA PRO A 30 14.90 -3.25 9.95
C PRO A 30 15.93 -2.70 10.95
N ALA A 31 17.06 -2.21 10.44
CA ALA A 31 18.17 -1.64 11.22
C ALA A 31 17.93 -0.20 11.70
N ARG A 32 17.04 0.54 11.02
CA ARG A 32 16.66 1.91 11.38
C ARG A 32 15.15 2.11 11.30
N LEU A 33 14.61 2.75 12.34
CA LEU A 33 13.25 3.22 12.40
C LEU A 33 13.23 4.74 12.48
N ASP A 34 12.36 5.37 11.70
CA ASP A 34 12.11 6.81 11.74
C ASP A 34 10.66 7.04 12.16
N PHE A 35 10.45 7.56 13.35
CA PHE A 35 9.16 7.96 13.87
C PHE A 35 8.89 9.40 13.45
N ARG A 36 7.81 9.63 12.69
CA ARG A 36 7.33 10.97 12.34
C ARG A 36 6.23 11.35 13.31
N LEU A 37 6.39 12.49 13.96
CA LEU A 37 5.51 12.97 15.01
C LEU A 37 4.86 14.29 14.61
N TYR A 38 3.65 14.47 15.09
CA TYR A 38 2.94 15.74 15.05
C TYR A 38 2.61 16.19 16.46
N ARG A 39 2.58 17.49 16.67
CA ARG A 39 2.21 18.09 17.94
C ARG A 39 0.70 18.31 17.99
N SER A 40 0.06 17.74 19.01
CA SER A 40 -1.35 17.92 19.33
C SER A 40 -1.46 18.55 20.73
N GLY A 41 -1.74 19.86 20.76
CA GLY A 41 -1.64 20.66 21.98
C GLY A 41 -0.22 20.60 22.58
N ASN A 42 -0.12 20.07 23.79
CA ASN A 42 1.17 19.90 24.50
C ASN A 42 1.78 18.50 24.34
N GLN A 43 1.21 17.64 23.49
CA GLN A 43 1.65 16.26 23.32
C GLN A 43 2.19 15.99 21.92
N TRP A 44 3.28 15.24 21.84
CA TRP A 44 3.77 14.67 20.59
C TRP A 44 3.13 13.31 20.35
N ARG A 45 2.64 13.11 19.13
CA ARG A 45 1.98 11.86 18.71
C ARG A 45 2.64 11.36 17.44
N VAL A 46 2.96 10.07 17.41
CA VAL A 46 3.47 9.42 16.20
C VAL A 46 2.33 9.27 15.20
N TYR A 47 2.51 9.74 13.97
CA TYR A 47 1.54 9.52 12.90
C TYR A 47 2.05 8.54 11.85
N ASP A 48 3.37 8.41 11.68
CA ASP A 48 3.96 7.49 10.71
C ASP A 48 5.26 6.90 11.27
N VAL A 49 5.55 5.67 10.86
CA VAL A 49 6.81 4.98 11.09
C VAL A 49 7.38 4.59 9.74
N ALA A 50 8.65 4.91 9.52
CA ALA A 50 9.38 4.41 8.37
C ALA A 50 10.48 3.44 8.79
N ALA A 51 10.53 2.29 8.13
CA ALA A 51 11.60 1.31 8.26
C ALA A 51 12.59 1.50 7.11
N ASN A 52 13.84 1.86 7.39
CA ASN A 52 14.86 2.10 6.35
C ASN A 52 14.35 3.02 5.22
N GLY A 53 13.60 4.07 5.57
CA GLY A 53 13.01 5.03 4.62
C GLY A 53 11.65 4.61 4.04
N GLN A 54 11.18 3.38 4.23
CA GLN A 54 9.87 2.91 3.76
C GLN A 54 8.78 3.21 4.78
N SER A 55 7.87 4.14 4.45
CA SER A 55 6.74 4.54 5.30
C SER A 55 5.67 3.46 5.40
N ALA A 56 5.20 3.20 6.62
CA ALA A 56 4.08 2.31 6.88
C ALA A 56 2.79 2.83 6.25
N ILE A 57 2.51 4.15 6.34
CA ILE A 57 1.33 4.74 5.69
C ILE A 57 1.35 4.48 4.18
N VAL A 58 2.49 4.73 3.53
CA VAL A 58 2.61 4.52 2.08
C VAL A 58 2.38 3.06 1.72
N HIS A 59 3.01 2.14 2.47
CA HIS A 59 2.84 0.70 2.27
C HIS A 59 1.38 0.27 2.35
N TYR A 60 0.67 0.63 3.43
CA TYR A 60 -0.72 0.22 3.63
C TYR A 60 -1.67 0.89 2.64
N ARG A 61 -1.45 2.15 2.26
CA ARG A 61 -2.25 2.82 1.22
C ARG A 61 -2.16 2.06 -0.10
N GLN A 62 -0.95 1.70 -0.52
CA GLN A 62 -0.75 0.93 -1.75
C GLN A 62 -1.38 -0.48 -1.64
N GLN A 63 -1.24 -1.14 -0.50
CA GLN A 63 -1.85 -2.45 -0.25
C GLN A 63 -3.38 -2.39 -0.36
N LEU A 64 -4.01 -1.37 0.23
CA LEU A 64 -5.47 -1.18 0.15
C LEU A 64 -5.94 -0.88 -1.28
N MET A 65 -5.22 -0.03 -2.01
CA MET A 65 -5.53 0.25 -3.42
C MET A 65 -5.48 -1.02 -4.28
N ARG A 66 -4.46 -1.85 -4.09
CA ARG A 66 -4.37 -3.17 -4.77
C ARG A 66 -5.56 -4.06 -4.41
N GLN A 67 -5.93 -4.14 -3.13
CA GLN A 67 -7.07 -4.96 -2.69
C GLN A 67 -8.40 -4.46 -3.28
N MET A 68 -8.62 -3.15 -3.34
CA MET A 68 -9.82 -2.57 -3.95
C MET A 68 -9.90 -2.90 -5.45
N GLN A 69 -8.79 -2.76 -6.17
CA GLN A 69 -8.74 -3.09 -7.59
C GLN A 69 -9.01 -4.58 -7.84
N GLN A 70 -8.40 -5.48 -7.05
CA GLN A 70 -8.64 -6.91 -7.12
C GLN A 70 -10.10 -7.27 -6.86
N ARG A 71 -10.72 -6.67 -5.83
CA ARG A 71 -12.15 -6.86 -5.54
C ARG A 71 -13.03 -6.39 -6.69
N ARG A 72 -12.74 -5.24 -7.29
CA ARG A 72 -13.46 -4.72 -8.46
C ARG A 72 -13.34 -5.66 -9.66
N MET A 73 -12.14 -6.17 -9.95
CA MET A 73 -11.92 -7.13 -11.05
C MET A 73 -12.66 -8.44 -10.80
N ALA A 74 -12.65 -8.93 -9.55
CA ALA A 74 -13.40 -10.11 -9.18
C ALA A 74 -14.90 -9.89 -9.42
N GLN A 75 -15.48 -8.77 -8.95
CA GLN A 75 -16.89 -8.44 -9.19
C GLN A 75 -17.25 -8.38 -10.68
N MET A 76 -16.41 -7.74 -11.50
CA MET A 76 -16.61 -7.70 -12.96
C MET A 76 -16.63 -9.09 -13.59
N ARG A 77 -15.77 -10.01 -13.12
CA ARG A 77 -15.77 -11.40 -13.60
C ARG A 77 -17.06 -12.16 -13.27
N HIS A 78 -17.72 -11.83 -12.16
CA HIS A 78 -19.01 -12.43 -11.79
C HIS A 78 -20.18 -11.83 -12.56
N MET A 79 -20.08 -10.56 -12.99
CA MET A 79 -21.11 -9.87 -13.78
C MET A 79 -20.98 -10.12 -15.29
N ALA A 80 -19.82 -10.59 -15.76
CA ALA A 80 -19.65 -10.96 -17.15
C ALA A 80 -20.64 -12.12 -17.47
N PRO A 81 -21.54 -11.95 -18.45
CA PRO A 81 -22.40 -13.05 -18.86
C PRO A 81 -21.52 -14.25 -19.23
N PRO A 82 -21.92 -15.49 -18.88
CA PRO A 82 -21.16 -16.66 -19.28
C PRO A 82 -21.02 -16.60 -20.80
N MET A 83 -19.78 -16.46 -21.28
CA MET A 83 -19.50 -16.58 -22.71
C MET A 83 -19.97 -17.98 -23.09
N GLN A 84 -21.09 -18.08 -23.82
CA GLN A 84 -21.53 -19.34 -24.39
C GLN A 84 -20.40 -19.81 -25.30
N ARG A 85 -19.66 -20.81 -24.84
CA ARG A 85 -18.65 -21.52 -25.60
C ARG A 85 -19.37 -22.35 -26.65
N GLY A 86 -19.82 -21.71 -27.73
CA GLY A 86 -20.74 -22.36 -28.66
C GLY A 86 -21.08 -21.55 -29.90
N MET A 87 -20.10 -20.94 -30.56
CA MET A 87 -20.26 -20.56 -31.97
C MET A 87 -18.96 -20.91 -32.72
N PRO A 88 -18.93 -22.00 -33.50
CA PRO A 88 -17.83 -22.23 -34.41
C PRO A 88 -17.84 -21.15 -35.50
N PRO A 89 -16.70 -20.54 -35.86
CA PRO A 89 -16.60 -19.67 -37.02
C PRO A 89 -16.65 -20.56 -38.27
N GLY A 90 -17.83 -20.72 -38.87
CA GLY A 90 -17.93 -21.41 -40.15
C GLY A 90 -19.29 -22.04 -40.43
N ALA A 91 -20.26 -21.23 -40.82
CA ALA A 91 -21.40 -21.72 -41.61
C ALA A 91 -22.04 -20.57 -42.39
N TYR A 92 -21.25 -19.88 -43.22
CA TYR A 92 -21.82 -19.16 -44.37
C TYR A 92 -22.09 -20.19 -45.47
N GLY A 93 -23.24 -20.86 -45.39
CA GLY A 93 -23.81 -21.59 -46.52
C GLY A 93 -24.54 -20.60 -47.46
N PRO A 94 -24.55 -20.83 -48.78
CA PRO A 94 -25.15 -19.89 -49.72
C PRO A 94 -26.68 -19.86 -49.56
N VAL A 95 -27.24 -18.65 -49.49
CA VAL A 95 -28.67 -18.40 -49.51
C VAL A 95 -29.23 -18.70 -50.91
N PRO A 96 -30.22 -19.58 -51.08
CA PRO A 96 -30.91 -19.70 -52.36
C PRO A 96 -31.86 -18.51 -52.53
N MET A 97 -31.69 -17.75 -53.62
CA MET A 97 -32.71 -16.79 -54.05
C MET A 97 -33.95 -17.55 -54.54
N ARG A 98 -35.11 -17.10 -54.07
CA ARG A 98 -36.40 -17.32 -54.71
C ARG A 98 -37.09 -15.98 -54.90
#